data_AF-A0A661YD17-F1
#
_entry.id   AF-A0A661YD17-F1
#
_cell.length_a   1.000
_cell.length_b   1.000
_cell.length_c   1.000
_cell.angle_alpha   90.00
_cell.angle_beta   90.00
_cell.angle_gamma   90.00
#
_symmetry.space_group_name_H-M   'P 1'
#
loop_
_entity.id
_entity.type
_entity.pdbx_description
1 polymer ?
#
loop_
_entity_poly.entity_id
_entity_poly.type
_entity_poly.pdbx_seq_one_letter_code
_entity_poly.pdbx_strand_id
1 'polypeptide(L)'
;MNRIYSLSGAILIALGFLFSISLIGQNSGTNNNPPQQADNGFFKIQREFNEYWAPYNVDNNGYYVEDGVRKKAGGWKQFRRWEWYWENRIDPVSGEFPKVSAAEIYEQLGGAATRSSDGSWTSMGPNSAGGGYSGIGRLNCVVEETNSGDLYAGAASGGLWKSTNGGSSWSVLTDNNAVLGVSSIVVVYNPGGDDIIYIGTGDRDGGSMWSLSGGQSNDNNSVGVLKSTDGGITWLPTGLTYSTSQKETINRLVLDHSDDNTIYAATSSGIYKTTDAGVNWSLLASGPNLIDLEMHPTNSSILYMSTIDYWNAPVIYKSTDGGSNWSAVATFADTDYRVELAVTPADANRVYAIVAKQDGALSSIQRSTNTGNSFSQVFSGSTTNMLGWYCLGTDAGGQGGYDLCIAADPSNANTVFVGGVNTWKSTNGGSSWSNSNMWTTSGTYNSCGNPVAHADKHDLVYFGST
;
A
#
# COMPACT_ATOMS: atom_id res chain seq x y z
N MET A 1 -23.78 -43.75 59.08
CA MET A 1 -23.82 -44.83 58.07
C MET A 1 -23.07 -44.32 56.84
N ASN A 2 -21.75 -44.47 56.78
CA ASN A 2 -20.98 -45.61 56.26
C ASN A 2 -21.08 -45.81 54.73
N ARG A 3 -20.05 -45.32 54.01
CA ARG A 3 -19.20 -45.94 52.94
C ARG A 3 -18.69 -44.80 52.02
N ILE A 4 -17.43 -44.34 51.92
CA ILE A 4 -16.05 -44.90 51.91
C ILE A 4 -15.57 -45.46 50.55
N TYR A 5 -14.47 -44.82 50.05
CA TYR A 5 -13.44 -45.16 49.01
C TYR A 5 -13.81 -45.17 47.50
N SER A 6 -13.00 -44.70 46.53
CA SER A 6 -11.66 -44.04 46.49
C SER A 6 -11.22 -43.71 45.03
N LEU A 7 -10.33 -42.69 44.88
CA LEU A 7 -9.22 -42.52 43.89
C LEU A 7 -9.59 -42.43 42.38
N SER A 8 -9.04 -41.58 41.53
CA SER A 8 -7.78 -40.79 41.43
C SER A 8 -8.02 -39.71 40.34
N GLY A 9 -7.56 -38.46 40.40
CA GLY A 9 -6.15 -38.06 40.57
C GLY A 9 -5.43 -37.86 39.22
N ALA A 10 -5.92 -36.97 38.35
CA ALA A 10 -5.20 -36.29 37.25
C ALA A 10 -6.21 -35.41 36.48
N ILE A 11 -5.77 -34.38 35.76
CA ILE A 11 -6.57 -33.43 34.97
C ILE A 11 -7.11 -32.24 35.79
N LEU A 12 -6.19 -31.41 36.27
CA LEU A 12 -6.50 -30.03 36.68
C LEU A 12 -5.37 -29.04 36.28
N ILE A 13 -4.66 -29.36 35.19
CA ILE A 13 -3.64 -28.50 34.57
C ILE A 13 -3.79 -28.63 33.05
N ALA A 14 -4.75 -27.91 32.45
CA ALA A 14 -4.81 -27.71 31.00
C ALA A 14 -5.79 -26.61 30.53
N LEU A 15 -6.52 -25.93 31.43
CA LEU A 15 -7.56 -24.96 31.06
C LEU A 15 -7.27 -23.51 31.46
N GLY A 16 -6.01 -23.20 31.81
CA GLY A 16 -5.62 -21.91 32.39
C GLY A 16 -5.03 -20.86 31.45
N PHE A 17 -5.06 -21.04 30.12
CA PHE A 17 -4.45 -20.09 29.17
C PHE A 17 -5.39 -19.66 28.04
N LEU A 18 -6.67 -19.46 28.35
CA LEU A 18 -7.59 -18.79 27.42
C LEU A 18 -8.32 -17.65 28.14
N PHE A 19 -7.91 -16.44 27.77
CA PHE A 19 -8.52 -15.13 28.01
C PHE A 19 -8.46 -14.55 29.44
N SER A 20 -7.41 -13.77 29.70
CA SER A 20 -7.54 -12.52 30.46
C SER A 20 -7.54 -11.35 29.48
N ILE A 21 -8.72 -10.73 29.30
CA ILE A 21 -8.82 -9.37 28.75
C ILE A 21 -8.36 -8.42 29.85
N SER A 22 -7.28 -7.70 29.59
CA SER A 22 -6.96 -6.46 30.29
C SER A 22 -6.33 -5.48 29.31
N LEU A 23 -7.02 -4.36 29.11
CA LEU A 23 -6.43 -3.13 28.60
C LEU A 23 -5.17 -2.80 29.41
N ILE A 24 -4.05 -2.52 28.74
CA ILE A 24 -3.00 -1.52 29.02
C ILE A 24 -1.96 -1.66 27.90
N GLY A 25 -1.47 -0.53 27.41
CA GLY A 25 -0.57 -0.41 26.25
C GLY A 25 0.84 -0.96 26.44
N GLN A 26 1.63 -0.73 25.39
CA GLN A 26 3.06 -1.00 25.23
C GLN A 26 3.86 -1.07 26.53
N ASN A 27 4.69 -2.11 26.65
CA ASN A 27 6.05 -1.86 27.08
C ASN A 27 7.04 -2.81 26.40
N SER A 28 7.92 -2.20 25.62
CA SER A 28 9.24 -2.70 25.25
C SER A 28 10.01 -3.13 26.50
N GLY A 29 10.62 -4.32 26.48
CA GLY A 29 11.41 -4.82 27.61
C GLY A 29 12.25 -6.02 27.24
N THR A 30 13.46 -5.74 26.76
CA THR A 30 14.61 -6.66 26.72
C THR A 30 14.80 -7.36 28.06
N ASN A 31 14.94 -8.69 28.07
CA ASN A 31 15.63 -9.40 29.14
C ASN A 31 16.50 -10.53 28.56
N ASN A 32 17.81 -10.30 28.64
CA ASN A 32 18.88 -11.24 28.36
C ASN A 32 18.96 -12.31 29.45
N ASN A 33 18.92 -13.59 29.05
CA ASN A 33 19.66 -14.72 29.62
C ASN A 33 19.48 -15.96 28.70
N PRO A 34 20.54 -16.63 28.20
CA PRO A 34 20.46 -18.02 27.73
C PRO A 34 20.68 -18.99 28.91
N PRO A 35 20.38 -20.31 28.87
CA PRO A 35 19.83 -21.16 27.79
C PRO A 35 18.65 -22.09 28.23
N GLN A 36 17.71 -22.40 27.32
CA GLN A 36 17.11 -23.75 27.13
C GLN A 36 16.18 -23.72 25.91
N GLN A 37 16.26 -24.76 25.06
CA GLN A 37 15.44 -24.95 23.86
C GLN A 37 13.95 -24.72 24.17
N ALA A 38 13.38 -23.63 23.66
CA ALA A 38 11.96 -23.36 23.81
C ALA A 38 11.19 -24.18 22.78
N ASP A 39 10.54 -25.18 23.34
CA ASP A 39 9.71 -26.23 22.78
C ASP A 39 8.45 -25.72 22.03
N ASN A 40 8.53 -24.72 21.13
CA ASN A 40 7.36 -24.06 20.49
C ASN A 40 7.53 -23.83 18.96
N GLY A 41 8.14 -24.77 18.23
CA GLY A 41 8.26 -24.70 16.77
C GLY A 41 6.94 -24.95 16.02
N PHE A 42 6.89 -24.60 14.73
CA PHE A 42 5.73 -24.74 13.84
C PHE A 42 5.08 -26.12 13.93
N PHE A 43 5.87 -27.19 13.87
CA PHE A 43 5.35 -28.56 13.91
C PHE A 43 4.63 -28.93 15.20
N LYS A 44 5.02 -28.35 16.35
CA LYS A 44 4.32 -28.57 17.61
C LYS A 44 2.97 -27.85 17.59
N ILE A 45 2.96 -26.58 17.20
CA ILE A 45 1.74 -25.76 17.10
C ILE A 45 0.74 -26.42 16.13
N GLN A 46 1.22 -26.89 14.97
CA GLN A 46 0.46 -27.65 13.99
C GLN A 46 -0.14 -28.94 14.60
N ARG A 47 0.69 -29.73 15.27
CA ARG A 47 0.25 -30.99 15.89
C ARG A 47 -0.82 -30.75 16.95
N GLU A 48 -0.59 -29.85 17.90
CA GLU A 48 -1.53 -29.56 19.00
C GLU A 48 -2.88 -29.07 18.48
N PHE A 49 -2.86 -28.20 17.47
CA PHE A 49 -4.07 -27.74 16.82
C PHE A 49 -4.84 -28.88 16.14
N ASN A 50 -4.14 -29.73 15.39
CA ASN A 50 -4.75 -30.87 14.71
C ASN A 50 -5.29 -31.91 15.72
N GLU A 51 -4.57 -32.16 16.82
CA GLU A 51 -5.00 -33.05 17.90
C GLU A 51 -6.28 -32.55 18.59
N TYR A 52 -6.37 -31.25 18.87
CA TYR A 52 -7.57 -30.66 19.47
C TYR A 52 -8.82 -30.85 18.60
N TRP A 53 -8.69 -30.65 17.29
CA TRP A 53 -9.84 -30.72 16.37
C TRP A 53 -10.12 -32.11 15.80
N ALA A 54 -9.19 -33.06 15.94
CA ALA A 54 -9.33 -34.43 15.43
C ALA A 54 -10.65 -35.13 15.83
N PRO A 55 -11.13 -35.04 17.09
CA PRO A 55 -12.38 -35.69 17.49
C PRO A 55 -13.63 -35.12 16.81
N TYR A 56 -13.57 -33.88 16.35
CA TYR A 56 -14.71 -33.14 15.83
C TYR A 56 -14.93 -33.35 14.32
N ASN A 57 -13.97 -33.93 13.59
CA ASN A 57 -14.05 -34.11 12.13
C ASN A 57 -14.47 -32.83 11.40
N VAL A 58 -13.76 -31.72 11.68
CA VAL A 58 -14.05 -30.41 11.08
C VAL A 58 -13.86 -30.48 9.55
N ASP A 59 -14.86 -30.03 8.79
CA ASP A 59 -14.80 -29.96 7.34
C ASP A 59 -13.88 -28.84 6.82
N ASN A 60 -13.58 -28.83 5.52
CA ASN A 60 -12.78 -27.79 4.87
C ASN A 60 -13.42 -26.38 4.97
N ASN A 61 -14.73 -26.32 5.26
CA ASN A 61 -15.44 -25.08 5.46
C ASN A 61 -15.41 -24.59 6.92
N GLY A 62 -14.70 -25.28 7.82
CA GLY A 62 -14.57 -24.92 9.23
C GLY A 62 -15.83 -25.20 10.06
N TYR A 63 -16.54 -26.29 9.78
CA TYR A 63 -17.71 -26.73 10.53
C TYR A 63 -17.60 -28.19 10.98
N TYR A 64 -18.24 -28.51 12.11
CA TYR A 64 -18.40 -29.88 12.60
C TYR A 64 -19.85 -30.13 13.05
N VAL A 65 -20.20 -31.38 13.31
CA VAL A 65 -21.52 -31.78 13.82
C VAL A 65 -21.38 -32.34 15.23
N GLU A 66 -22.15 -31.79 16.15
CA GLU A 66 -22.24 -32.27 17.54
C GLU A 66 -23.73 -32.29 17.91
N ASP A 67 -24.20 -33.43 18.43
CA ASP A 67 -25.62 -33.67 18.75
C ASP A 67 -26.60 -33.38 17.60
N GLY A 68 -26.18 -33.67 16.36
CA GLY A 68 -26.99 -33.42 15.15
C GLY A 68 -27.05 -31.95 14.74
N VAL A 69 -26.35 -31.05 15.43
CA VAL A 69 -26.30 -29.61 15.13
C VAL A 69 -24.98 -29.25 14.47
N ARG A 70 -25.05 -28.53 13.34
CA ARG A 70 -23.88 -28.00 12.66
C ARG A 70 -23.32 -26.80 13.42
N LYS A 71 -22.07 -26.89 13.90
CA LYS A 71 -21.38 -25.86 14.66
C LYS A 71 -20.15 -25.36 13.90
N LYS A 72 -19.80 -24.09 14.09
CA LYS A 72 -18.61 -23.47 13.49
C LYS A 72 -17.39 -23.79 14.35
N ALA A 73 -16.32 -24.27 13.73
CA ALA A 73 -15.01 -24.44 14.38
C ALA A 73 -14.31 -23.07 14.48
N GLY A 74 -14.47 -22.41 15.63
CA GLY A 74 -13.85 -21.12 15.91
C GLY A 74 -12.34 -21.20 15.78
N GLY A 75 -11.72 -20.32 14.98
CA GLY A 75 -10.27 -20.31 14.78
C GLY A 75 -9.75 -21.30 13.72
N TRP A 76 -10.57 -22.21 13.19
CA TRP A 76 -10.08 -23.24 12.25
C TRP A 76 -9.53 -22.67 10.95
N LYS A 77 -10.32 -21.82 10.29
CA LYS A 77 -9.88 -21.19 9.04
C LYS A 77 -8.69 -20.26 9.24
N GLN A 78 -8.64 -19.57 10.37
CA GLN A 78 -7.54 -18.68 10.73
C GLN A 78 -6.25 -19.48 10.90
N PHE A 79 -6.31 -20.60 11.63
CA PHE A 79 -5.18 -21.48 11.81
C PHE A 79 -4.71 -22.11 10.50
N ARG A 80 -5.62 -22.64 9.67
CA ARG A 80 -5.25 -23.24 8.38
C ARG A 80 -4.56 -22.25 7.44
N ARG A 81 -4.94 -20.97 7.47
CA ARG A 81 -4.22 -19.92 6.72
C ARG A 81 -2.83 -19.65 7.30
N TRP A 82 -2.73 -19.59 8.62
CA TRP A 82 -1.44 -19.45 9.30
C TRP A 82 -0.51 -20.65 9.01
N GLU A 83 -1.05 -21.87 9.00
CA GLU A 83 -0.34 -23.11 8.70
C GLU A 83 0.25 -23.09 7.29
N TRP A 84 -0.60 -22.83 6.28
CA TRP A 84 -0.19 -22.70 4.89
C TRP A 84 0.86 -21.59 4.67
N TYR A 85 0.72 -20.47 5.38
CA TYR A 85 1.68 -19.37 5.30
C TYR A 85 3.06 -19.81 5.81
N TRP A 86 3.11 -20.49 6.95
CA TRP A 86 4.37 -20.84 7.61
C TRP A 86 5.02 -22.13 7.11
N GLU A 87 4.28 -23.08 6.55
CA GLU A 87 4.82 -24.39 6.13
C GLU A 87 6.01 -24.29 5.15
N ASN A 88 6.05 -23.22 4.35
CA ASN A 88 7.12 -22.94 3.38
C ASN A 88 8.17 -21.92 3.88
N ARG A 89 8.06 -21.46 5.14
CA ARG A 89 8.85 -20.35 5.70
C ARG A 89 9.55 -20.69 7.00
N ILE A 90 9.53 -21.95 7.42
CA ILE A 90 10.22 -22.46 8.60
C ILE A 90 11.42 -23.29 8.20
N ASP A 91 12.32 -23.54 9.14
CA ASP A 91 13.35 -24.55 8.95
C ASP A 91 12.68 -25.92 8.75
N PRO A 92 12.86 -26.60 7.61
CA PRO A 92 12.07 -27.77 7.24
C PRO A 92 12.37 -29.00 8.11
N VAL A 93 13.45 -28.96 8.89
CA VAL A 93 13.86 -30.07 9.76
C VAL A 93 13.38 -29.86 11.20
N SER A 94 13.59 -28.67 11.74
CA SER A 94 13.33 -28.33 13.14
C SER A 94 11.97 -27.67 13.37
N GLY A 95 11.38 -27.04 12.35
CA GLY A 95 10.18 -26.22 12.51
C GLY A 95 10.45 -24.88 13.19
N GLU A 96 11.72 -24.47 13.32
CA GLU A 96 12.04 -23.14 13.85
C GLU A 96 11.57 -22.05 12.89
N PHE A 97 10.95 -21.01 13.45
CA PHE A 97 10.62 -19.80 12.71
C PHE A 97 11.90 -18.99 12.40
N PRO A 98 11.95 -18.28 11.26
CA PRO A 98 13.07 -17.40 10.94
C PRO A 98 13.30 -16.37 12.06
N LYS A 99 14.54 -16.25 12.49
CA LYS A 99 14.96 -15.26 13.52
C LYS A 99 15.34 -13.92 12.92
N VAL A 100 15.56 -13.89 11.61
CA VAL A 100 15.94 -12.74 10.80
C VAL A 100 15.06 -12.71 9.56
N SER A 101 14.82 -11.52 9.01
CA SER A 101 14.06 -11.30 7.79
C SER A 101 14.82 -11.81 6.56
N ALA A 102 14.08 -12.06 5.47
CA ALA A 102 14.68 -12.40 4.19
C ALA A 102 15.63 -11.30 3.69
N ALA A 103 15.35 -10.03 4.02
CA ALA A 103 16.22 -8.90 3.69
C ALA A 103 17.55 -8.95 4.44
N GLU A 104 17.53 -9.19 5.75
CA GLU A 104 18.76 -9.35 6.54
C GLU A 104 19.58 -10.56 6.07
N ILE A 105 18.94 -11.68 5.71
CA ILE A 105 19.63 -12.83 5.10
C ILE A 105 20.23 -12.45 3.75
N TYR A 106 19.49 -11.75 2.90
CA TYR A 106 19.96 -11.31 1.59
C TYR A 106 21.21 -10.43 1.71
N GLU A 107 21.20 -9.44 2.62
CA GLU A 107 22.36 -8.58 2.91
C GLU A 107 23.56 -9.38 3.40
N GLN A 108 23.35 -10.38 4.28
CA GLN A 108 24.41 -11.26 4.76
C GLN A 108 25.00 -12.15 3.65
N LEU A 109 24.15 -12.64 2.74
CA LEU A 109 24.55 -13.50 1.63
C LEU A 109 25.17 -12.75 0.45
N GLY A 110 24.90 -11.44 0.30
CA GLY A 110 25.49 -10.60 -0.75
C GLY A 110 27.02 -10.53 -0.73
N GLY A 111 27.66 -10.91 0.38
CA GLY A 111 29.12 -11.06 0.50
C GLY A 111 29.69 -12.44 0.17
N ALA A 112 28.84 -13.46 -0.08
CA ALA A 112 29.29 -14.85 -0.22
C ALA A 112 29.44 -15.27 -1.69
N ALA A 113 30.71 -15.40 -2.12
CA ALA A 113 31.25 -16.07 -3.30
C ALA A 113 30.52 -15.92 -4.65
N THR A 114 31.27 -15.48 -5.66
CA THR A 114 30.92 -15.50 -7.10
C THR A 114 30.47 -16.89 -7.54
N ARG A 115 29.18 -17.18 -7.40
CA ARG A 115 28.52 -18.20 -8.21
C ARG A 115 28.34 -17.61 -9.60
N SER A 116 28.51 -18.45 -10.63
CA SER A 116 28.16 -18.05 -11.99
C SER A 116 26.70 -17.59 -12.00
N SER A 117 26.48 -16.37 -12.51
CA SER A 117 25.16 -15.82 -12.79
C SER A 117 24.53 -16.43 -14.04
N ASP A 118 25.16 -17.44 -14.65
CA ASP A 118 24.71 -18.05 -15.90
C ASP A 118 23.58 -19.05 -15.63
N GLY A 119 22.41 -18.51 -15.28
CA GLY A 119 21.13 -19.18 -15.41
C GLY A 119 20.40 -18.63 -16.63
N SER A 120 19.98 -19.50 -17.56
CA SER A 120 19.06 -19.09 -18.63
C SER A 120 17.63 -19.06 -18.08
N TRP A 121 17.28 -18.02 -17.32
CA TRP A 121 15.92 -17.82 -16.85
C TRP A 121 15.05 -17.22 -17.97
N THR A 122 13.86 -17.77 -18.16
CA THR A 122 12.89 -17.26 -19.12
C THR A 122 11.53 -17.13 -18.45
N SER A 123 10.86 -15.98 -18.64
CA SER A 123 9.48 -15.81 -18.18
C SER A 123 8.56 -16.83 -18.84
N MET A 124 7.75 -17.52 -18.03
CA MET A 124 6.72 -18.44 -18.51
C MET A 124 5.35 -17.75 -18.68
N GLY A 125 5.27 -16.44 -18.44
CA GLY A 125 4.04 -15.67 -18.43
C GLY A 125 3.19 -15.87 -17.17
N PRO A 126 1.93 -15.37 -17.17
CA PRO A 126 1.24 -14.77 -18.31
C PRO A 126 1.78 -13.39 -18.69
N ASN A 127 1.91 -13.12 -20.00
CA ASN A 127 2.37 -11.82 -20.54
C ASN A 127 1.21 -10.92 -21.01
N SER A 128 -0.03 -11.40 -20.88
CA SER A 128 -1.24 -10.69 -21.29
C SER A 128 -2.44 -11.23 -20.53
N ALA A 129 -3.46 -10.40 -20.35
CA ALA A 129 -4.76 -10.82 -19.88
C ALA A 129 -5.87 -10.19 -20.74
N GLY A 130 -7.08 -10.74 -20.67
CA GLY A 130 -8.24 -10.26 -21.44
C GLY A 130 -8.75 -8.88 -21.02
N GLY A 131 -8.09 -8.22 -20.06
CA GLY A 131 -8.53 -6.97 -19.46
C GLY A 131 -9.69 -7.16 -18.47
N GLY A 132 -10.22 -6.04 -18.01
CA GLY A 132 -11.27 -6.02 -16.99
C GLY A 132 -10.81 -6.54 -15.63
N TYR A 133 -11.51 -7.48 -15.01
CA TYR A 133 -11.09 -8.02 -13.69
C TYR A 133 -9.88 -8.97 -13.77
N SER A 134 -9.62 -9.57 -14.94
CA SER A 134 -8.47 -10.44 -15.14
C SER A 134 -7.27 -9.59 -15.54
N GLY A 135 -6.49 -9.12 -14.56
CA GLY A 135 -5.20 -8.44 -14.76
C GLY A 135 -4.01 -9.41 -14.76
N ILE A 136 -2.84 -8.91 -15.15
CA ILE A 136 -1.55 -9.64 -15.05
C ILE A 136 -0.78 -9.32 -13.76
N GLY A 137 -1.25 -8.33 -13.00
CA GLY A 137 -0.62 -7.83 -11.77
C GLY A 137 -1.09 -6.42 -11.47
N ARG A 138 -0.73 -5.90 -10.30
CA ARG A 138 -1.06 -4.53 -9.87
C ARG A 138 0.14 -3.61 -9.99
N LEU A 139 -0.09 -2.46 -10.61
CA LEU A 139 0.83 -1.33 -10.61
C LEU A 139 0.39 -0.32 -9.55
N ASN A 140 1.35 0.13 -8.75
CA ASN A 140 1.13 1.11 -7.68
C ASN A 140 1.42 2.53 -8.14
N CYS A 141 2.42 2.72 -9.01
CA CYS A 141 2.83 4.04 -9.47
C CYS A 141 3.49 4.02 -10.85
N VAL A 142 3.47 5.15 -11.55
CA VAL A 142 4.14 5.34 -12.84
C VAL A 142 4.73 6.75 -12.96
N VAL A 143 5.90 6.88 -13.57
CA VAL A 143 6.62 8.16 -13.77
C VAL A 143 7.23 8.20 -15.17
N GLU A 144 7.22 9.36 -15.81
CA GLU A 144 7.98 9.67 -17.02
C GLU A 144 9.13 10.61 -16.64
N GLU A 145 10.34 10.28 -17.04
CA GLU A 145 11.45 11.23 -16.97
C GLU A 145 11.36 12.16 -18.19
N THR A 146 11.08 13.44 -17.94
CA THR A 146 10.70 14.42 -18.96
C THR A 146 11.77 14.73 -20.01
N ASN A 147 13.05 14.49 -19.71
CA ASN A 147 14.15 14.79 -20.65
C ASN A 147 14.38 13.66 -21.66
N SER A 148 14.29 12.41 -21.20
CA SER A 148 14.53 11.20 -21.97
C SER A 148 13.26 10.61 -22.58
N GLY A 149 12.10 10.84 -21.95
CA GLY A 149 10.85 10.14 -22.25
C GLY A 149 10.82 8.69 -21.73
N ASP A 150 11.78 8.32 -20.87
CA ASP A 150 11.80 7.01 -20.24
C ASP A 150 10.65 6.88 -19.25
N LEU A 151 9.94 5.75 -19.32
CA LEU A 151 8.84 5.43 -18.41
C LEU A 151 9.31 4.44 -17.36
N TYR A 152 8.86 4.66 -16.13
CA TYR A 152 9.12 3.82 -14.98
C TYR A 152 7.80 3.40 -14.34
N ALA A 153 7.61 2.12 -14.05
CA ALA A 153 6.41 1.59 -13.41
C ALA A 153 6.77 0.76 -12.19
N GLY A 154 6.15 1.08 -11.05
CA GLY A 154 6.33 0.39 -9.79
C GLY A 154 5.17 -0.57 -9.54
N ALA A 155 5.47 -1.85 -9.30
CA ALA A 155 4.46 -2.86 -9.00
C ALA A 155 4.33 -3.11 -7.49
N ALA A 156 3.16 -3.58 -7.06
CA ALA A 156 2.87 -3.88 -5.65
C ALA A 156 3.82 -4.91 -5.02
N SER A 157 4.25 -5.89 -5.80
CA SER A 157 5.20 -6.92 -5.39
C SER A 157 6.02 -7.46 -6.58
N GLY A 158 6.01 -6.73 -7.70
CA GLY A 158 6.58 -7.16 -8.97
C GLY A 158 7.82 -6.37 -9.41
N GLY A 159 8.36 -5.48 -8.56
CA GLY A 159 9.54 -4.70 -8.84
C GLY A 159 9.29 -3.37 -9.55
N LEU A 160 10.40 -2.69 -9.85
CA LEU A 160 10.46 -1.53 -10.73
C LEU A 160 10.73 -1.98 -12.17
N TRP A 161 9.98 -1.43 -13.10
CA TRP A 161 10.11 -1.68 -14.53
C TRP A 161 10.43 -0.38 -15.26
N LYS A 162 11.29 -0.46 -16.29
CA LYS A 162 11.65 0.66 -17.15
C LYS A 162 11.33 0.36 -18.61
N SER A 163 10.82 1.36 -19.32
CA SER A 163 10.61 1.35 -20.77
C SER A 163 11.30 2.57 -21.38
N THR A 164 12.09 2.34 -22.43
CA THR A 164 12.74 3.40 -23.22
C THR A 164 12.09 3.60 -24.59
N ASN A 165 10.88 3.07 -24.79
CA ASN A 165 10.17 3.07 -26.09
C ASN A 165 8.67 3.34 -25.95
N GLY A 166 8.30 4.25 -25.06
CA GLY A 166 6.91 4.71 -24.87
C GLY A 166 5.95 3.62 -24.36
N GLY A 167 6.47 2.65 -23.61
CA GLY A 167 5.68 1.58 -22.99
C GLY A 167 5.50 0.33 -23.85
N SER A 168 6.14 0.27 -25.03
CA SER A 168 6.02 -0.87 -25.95
C SER A 168 6.69 -2.13 -25.40
N SER A 169 7.78 -1.99 -24.64
CA SER A 169 8.44 -3.09 -23.93
C SER A 169 9.06 -2.61 -22.62
N TRP A 170 9.12 -3.49 -21.63
CA TRP A 170 9.60 -3.18 -20.29
C TRP A 170 10.73 -4.11 -19.84
N SER A 171 11.71 -3.56 -19.13
CA SER A 171 12.80 -4.30 -18.46
C SER A 171 12.68 -4.11 -16.96
N VAL A 172 12.84 -5.19 -16.19
CA VAL A 172 12.85 -5.15 -14.73
C VAL A 172 14.19 -4.66 -14.21
N LEU A 173 14.18 -3.84 -13.16
CA LEU A 173 15.36 -3.19 -12.57
C LEU A 173 15.65 -3.65 -11.14
N THR A 174 14.82 -4.51 -10.56
CA THR A 174 14.88 -4.82 -9.12
C THR A 174 14.73 -6.30 -8.80
N ASP A 175 14.99 -7.21 -9.73
CA ASP A 175 14.88 -8.66 -9.50
C ASP A 175 15.78 -9.16 -8.34
N ASN A 176 16.84 -8.42 -8.05
CA ASN A 176 17.77 -8.71 -6.96
C ASN A 176 17.44 -7.95 -5.67
N ASN A 177 16.37 -7.15 -5.60
CA ASN A 177 16.04 -6.45 -4.37
C ASN A 177 15.35 -7.41 -3.38
N ALA A 178 15.71 -7.30 -2.11
CA ALA A 178 15.08 -8.09 -1.05
C ALA A 178 13.57 -7.81 -0.89
N VAL A 179 13.15 -6.59 -1.24
CA VAL A 179 11.76 -6.15 -1.29
C VAL A 179 11.45 -5.65 -2.70
N LEU A 180 10.43 -6.24 -3.32
CA LEU A 180 10.04 -5.94 -4.71
C LEU A 180 8.89 -4.94 -4.80
N GLY A 181 8.28 -4.53 -3.68
CA GLY A 181 7.20 -3.55 -3.70
C GLY A 181 7.73 -2.17 -3.98
N VAL A 182 7.08 -1.46 -4.89
CA VAL A 182 7.41 -0.06 -5.22
C VAL A 182 6.15 0.78 -5.10
N SER A 183 6.08 1.60 -4.05
CA SER A 183 4.95 2.49 -3.78
C SER A 183 5.07 3.85 -4.46
N SER A 184 6.30 4.33 -4.67
CA SER A 184 6.56 5.65 -5.24
C SER A 184 7.95 5.69 -5.87
N ILE A 185 8.08 6.47 -6.94
CA ILE A 185 9.31 6.61 -7.74
C ILE A 185 9.65 8.09 -7.84
N VAL A 186 10.91 8.43 -7.65
CA VAL A 186 11.49 9.73 -8.02
C VAL A 186 12.66 9.47 -8.94
N VAL A 187 12.68 10.14 -10.10
CA VAL A 187 13.78 10.10 -11.05
C VAL A 187 14.40 11.48 -11.12
N VAL A 188 15.71 11.55 -10.91
CA VAL A 188 16.52 12.75 -11.06
C VAL A 188 17.36 12.57 -12.32
N TYR A 189 17.11 13.40 -13.32
CA TYR A 189 17.83 13.39 -14.57
C TYR A 189 19.31 13.72 -14.35
N ASN A 190 20.20 12.93 -14.95
CA ASN A 190 21.64 13.14 -14.87
C ASN A 190 22.24 13.35 -16.26
N PRO A 191 22.46 14.61 -16.69
CA PRO A 191 22.96 14.91 -18.02
C PRO A 191 24.33 14.24 -18.29
N GLY A 192 24.37 13.32 -19.26
CA GLY A 192 25.59 12.64 -19.67
C GLY A 192 26.03 11.49 -18.76
N GLY A 193 25.16 11.07 -17.83
CA GLY A 193 25.32 9.87 -17.03
C GLY A 193 24.00 9.08 -16.94
N ASP A 194 23.97 8.10 -16.06
CA ASP A 194 22.75 7.37 -15.75
C ASP A 194 21.89 8.16 -14.76
N ASP A 195 20.57 8.12 -14.94
CA ASP A 195 19.61 8.74 -14.02
C ASP A 195 19.79 8.21 -12.60
N ILE A 196 19.59 9.11 -11.64
CA ILE A 196 19.52 8.75 -10.22
C ILE A 196 18.05 8.44 -9.91
N ILE A 197 17.78 7.26 -9.39
CA ILE A 197 16.42 6.79 -9.12
C ILE A 197 16.27 6.50 -7.64
N TYR A 198 15.18 6.98 -7.05
CA TYR A 198 14.76 6.64 -5.70
C TYR A 198 13.43 5.89 -5.76
N ILE A 199 13.33 4.82 -4.99
CA ILE A 199 12.07 4.09 -4.83
C ILE A 199 11.67 4.01 -3.36
N GLY A 200 10.42 4.36 -3.08
CA GLY A 200 9.76 4.05 -1.82
C GLY A 200 9.35 2.59 -1.84
N THR A 201 10.00 1.76 -1.03
CA THR A 201 9.73 0.31 -1.05
C THR A 201 8.46 -0.05 -0.28
N GLY A 202 7.92 -1.23 -0.59
CA GLY A 202 6.71 -1.76 0.03
C GLY A 202 5.47 -1.47 -0.80
N ASP A 203 4.31 -1.51 -0.14
CA ASP A 203 3.03 -1.43 -0.81
C ASP A 203 2.03 -0.53 -0.08
N ARG A 204 1.93 0.74 -0.52
CA ARG A 204 1.06 1.75 0.09
C ARG A 204 -0.42 1.40 0.04
N ASP A 205 -0.84 0.71 -1.02
CA ASP A 205 -2.23 0.29 -1.26
C ASP A 205 -2.43 -1.19 -0.87
N GLY A 206 -1.46 -1.75 -0.16
CA GLY A 206 -1.50 -3.09 0.40
C GLY A 206 -2.53 -3.20 1.50
N GLY A 207 -3.72 -3.69 1.14
CA GLY A 207 -4.71 -4.19 2.08
C GLY A 207 -6.11 -4.19 1.49
N SER A 208 -6.63 -5.37 1.13
CA SER A 208 -8.04 -5.50 0.78
C SER A 208 -8.90 -5.17 2.00
N MET A 209 -9.89 -4.27 1.83
CA MET A 209 -10.92 -3.85 2.80
C MET A 209 -11.70 -5.01 3.47
N TRP A 210 -11.39 -6.27 3.19
CA TRP A 210 -12.07 -7.46 3.70
C TRP A 210 -11.13 -8.58 4.20
N SER A 211 -9.82 -8.35 4.19
CA SER A 211 -8.83 -9.25 4.80
C SER A 211 -8.42 -8.73 6.18
N LEU A 212 -9.16 -9.16 7.21
CA LEU A 212 -8.74 -9.15 8.62
C LEU A 212 -8.52 -7.75 9.24
N SER A 213 -9.60 -7.14 9.73
CA SER A 213 -9.59 -6.26 10.91
C SER A 213 -8.49 -5.17 10.95
N GLY A 214 -8.61 -4.11 10.14
CA GLY A 214 -8.12 -2.77 10.50
C GLY A 214 -6.61 -2.61 10.77
N GLY A 215 -5.73 -3.21 9.98
CA GLY A 215 -4.30 -2.91 9.98
C GLY A 215 -3.68 -3.09 8.59
N GLN A 216 -2.64 -2.31 8.28
CA GLN A 216 -1.76 -2.47 7.10
C GLN A 216 -1.62 -3.96 6.76
N SER A 217 -1.95 -4.35 5.52
CA SER A 217 -1.71 -5.75 5.16
C SER A 217 -0.21 -6.02 5.19
N ASN A 218 0.17 -7.12 5.83
CA ASN A 218 1.55 -7.57 5.97
C ASN A 218 2.11 -8.15 4.65
N ASP A 219 1.56 -7.75 3.49
CA ASP A 219 1.86 -8.39 2.22
C ASP A 219 3.20 -7.89 1.67
N ASN A 220 3.55 -6.62 1.90
CA ASN A 220 4.85 -6.06 1.50
C ASN A 220 5.28 -4.83 2.32
N ASN A 221 5.91 -5.07 3.47
CA ASN A 221 6.40 -4.00 4.33
C ASN A 221 7.63 -3.31 3.71
N SER A 222 7.74 -2.00 3.92
CA SER A 222 8.87 -1.23 3.42
C SER A 222 10.16 -1.59 4.15
N VAL A 223 11.28 -1.52 3.42
CA VAL A 223 12.64 -1.43 3.99
C VAL A 223 13.17 0.00 3.95
N GLY A 224 12.29 0.97 3.63
CA GLY A 224 12.60 2.39 3.49
C GLY A 224 12.78 2.80 2.03
N VAL A 225 13.66 3.78 1.81
CA VAL A 225 13.95 4.30 0.47
C VAL A 225 15.25 3.70 -0.05
N LEU A 226 15.18 3.09 -1.24
CA LEU A 226 16.36 2.64 -1.98
C LEU A 226 16.74 3.65 -3.05
N LYS A 227 18.04 3.75 -3.33
CA LYS A 227 18.63 4.65 -4.32
C LYS A 227 19.48 3.86 -5.31
N SER A 228 19.35 4.20 -6.57
CA SER A 228 20.25 3.79 -7.66
C SER A 228 20.94 5.02 -8.22
N THR A 229 22.22 4.90 -8.58
CA THR A 229 23.00 5.94 -9.28
C THR A 229 23.54 5.46 -10.62
N ASP A 230 23.08 4.30 -11.10
CA ASP A 230 23.53 3.64 -12.33
C ASP A 230 22.32 3.24 -13.20
N GLY A 231 21.25 4.04 -13.18
CA GLY A 231 20.10 3.83 -14.06
C GLY A 231 19.21 2.65 -13.66
N GLY A 232 19.38 2.13 -12.45
CA GLY A 232 18.60 1.06 -11.85
C GLY A 232 19.26 -0.31 -11.95
N ILE A 233 20.56 -0.37 -12.25
CA ILE A 233 21.30 -1.63 -12.31
C ILE A 233 21.61 -2.14 -10.89
N THR A 234 21.98 -1.24 -9.97
CA THR A 234 22.22 -1.56 -8.56
C THR A 234 21.47 -0.62 -7.63
N TRP A 235 21.10 -1.15 -6.46
CA TRP A 235 20.30 -0.43 -5.47
C TRP A 235 20.96 -0.51 -4.10
N LEU A 236 21.07 0.64 -3.43
CA LEU A 236 21.56 0.76 -2.08
C LEU A 236 20.51 1.44 -1.18
N PRO A 237 20.44 1.07 0.10
CA PRO A 237 19.60 1.79 1.05
C PRO A 237 20.08 3.24 1.23
N THR A 238 19.12 4.14 1.43
CA THR A 238 19.38 5.53 1.88
C THR A 238 19.47 5.59 3.41
N GLY A 239 19.52 6.78 4.01
CA GLY A 239 19.42 6.95 5.46
C GLY A 239 18.04 6.67 6.06
N LEU A 240 16.98 6.58 5.23
CA LEU A 240 15.64 6.21 5.68
C LEU A 240 15.44 4.72 5.47
N THR A 241 15.72 3.93 6.50
CA THR A 241 15.66 2.47 6.48
C THR A 241 14.75 1.92 7.56
N TYR A 242 14.12 0.79 7.23
CA TYR A 242 13.27 0.05 8.16
C TYR A 242 13.58 -1.45 8.08
N SER A 243 13.43 -2.13 9.20
CA SER A 243 13.23 -3.57 9.19
C SER A 243 11.80 -3.88 8.74
N THR A 244 11.59 -4.97 8.01
CA THR A 244 10.25 -5.39 7.60
C THR A 244 9.33 -5.68 8.78
N SER A 245 9.87 -5.95 9.98
CA SER A 245 9.11 -6.13 11.22
C SER A 245 8.49 -4.84 11.76
N GLN A 246 9.01 -3.66 11.40
CA GLN A 246 8.43 -2.38 11.81
C GLN A 246 7.11 -2.07 11.09
N LYS A 247 6.85 -2.73 9.95
CA LYS A 247 5.62 -2.56 9.15
C LYS A 247 5.37 -1.12 8.71
N GLU A 248 6.45 -0.37 8.50
CA GLU A 248 6.35 0.97 7.93
C GLU A 248 6.02 0.91 6.44
N THR A 249 5.38 1.95 5.95
CA THR A 249 5.16 2.18 4.52
C THR A 249 5.79 3.50 4.09
N ILE A 250 6.38 3.52 2.91
CA ILE A 250 6.64 4.76 2.17
C ILE A 250 5.46 4.95 1.22
N ASN A 251 4.68 6.01 1.43
CA ASN A 251 3.42 6.23 0.71
C ASN A 251 3.62 7.15 -0.50
N ARG A 252 4.48 8.17 -0.36
CA ARG A 252 4.77 9.13 -1.44
C ARG A 252 6.17 9.68 -1.29
N LEU A 253 6.91 9.76 -2.40
CA LEU A 253 8.15 10.51 -2.52
C LEU A 253 7.90 11.73 -3.41
N VAL A 254 8.45 12.88 -3.03
CA VAL A 254 8.37 14.12 -3.81
C VAL A 254 9.74 14.78 -3.88
N LEU A 255 10.22 15.05 -5.09
CA LEU A 255 11.45 15.78 -5.36
C LEU A 255 11.20 17.30 -5.30
N ASP A 256 12.13 18.04 -4.72
CA ASP A 256 12.09 19.51 -4.76
C ASP A 256 12.34 20.03 -6.18
N HIS A 257 11.48 20.93 -6.67
CA HIS A 257 11.62 21.53 -8.00
C HIS A 257 12.91 22.34 -8.21
N SER A 258 13.58 22.73 -7.12
CA SER A 258 14.74 23.64 -7.14
C SER A 258 16.05 23.02 -6.67
N ASP A 259 16.00 21.79 -6.13
CA ASP A 259 17.18 21.09 -5.61
C ASP A 259 17.03 19.57 -5.73
N ASP A 260 17.82 18.99 -6.62
CA ASP A 260 17.87 17.56 -6.88
C ASP A 260 18.35 16.70 -5.69
N ASN A 261 18.86 17.35 -4.62
CA ASN A 261 19.26 16.68 -3.38
C ASN A 261 18.16 16.69 -2.31
N THR A 262 17.09 17.46 -2.52
CA THR A 262 16.00 17.60 -1.57
C THR A 262 14.82 16.73 -1.95
N ILE A 263 14.51 15.75 -1.09
CA ILE A 263 13.40 14.81 -1.28
C ILE A 263 12.58 14.74 0.00
N TYR A 264 11.26 14.72 -0.14
CA TYR A 264 10.31 14.49 0.93
C TYR A 264 9.73 13.08 0.82
N ALA A 265 9.55 12.42 1.97
CA ALA A 265 8.93 11.11 2.07
C ALA A 265 7.76 11.16 3.05
N ALA A 266 6.54 10.98 2.54
CA ALA A 266 5.37 10.71 3.38
C ALA A 266 5.30 9.22 3.70
N THR A 267 5.19 8.90 4.99
CA THR A 267 5.22 7.54 5.52
C THR A 267 4.04 7.28 6.44
N SER A 268 3.84 6.03 6.85
CA SER A 268 2.88 5.66 7.90
C SER A 268 3.14 6.36 9.25
N SER A 269 4.39 6.75 9.52
CA SER A 269 4.83 7.29 10.81
C SER A 269 5.06 8.82 10.81
N GLY A 270 5.06 9.45 9.65
CA GLY A 270 5.28 10.89 9.52
C GLY A 270 5.92 11.29 8.19
N ILE A 271 6.29 12.55 8.09
CA ILE A 271 6.96 13.11 6.92
C ILE A 271 8.44 13.35 7.22
N TYR A 272 9.29 12.82 6.35
CA TYR A 272 10.74 12.97 6.41
C TYR A 272 11.24 13.82 5.25
N LYS A 273 12.38 14.47 5.45
CA LYS A 273 13.09 15.25 4.44
C LYS A 273 14.57 14.93 4.44
N THR A 274 15.15 14.78 3.27
CA THR A 274 16.60 14.86 3.04
C THR A 274 16.93 16.14 2.28
N THR A 275 18.13 16.66 2.46
CA THR A 275 18.72 17.75 1.66
C THR A 275 20.12 17.38 1.15
N ASP A 276 20.45 16.10 1.22
CA ASP A 276 21.76 15.53 0.88
C ASP A 276 21.59 14.24 0.08
N ALA A 277 20.60 14.22 -0.81
CA ALA A 277 20.35 13.15 -1.78
C ALA A 277 20.13 11.78 -1.11
N GLY A 278 19.44 11.79 0.04
CA GLY A 278 19.04 10.62 0.80
C GLY A 278 20.08 10.11 1.80
N VAL A 279 21.23 10.76 1.99
CA VAL A 279 22.23 10.28 2.97
C VAL A 279 21.69 10.41 4.39
N ASN A 280 21.08 11.55 4.74
CA ASN A 280 20.44 11.79 6.03
C ASN A 280 18.99 12.24 5.83
N TRP A 281 18.11 11.77 6.73
CA TRP A 281 16.69 12.13 6.74
C TRP A 281 16.30 12.72 8.09
N SER A 282 15.61 13.85 8.05
CA SER A 282 15.05 14.53 9.22
C SER A 282 13.53 14.34 9.26
N LEU A 283 13.00 13.89 10.40
CA LEU A 283 11.56 13.88 10.65
C LEU A 283 11.07 15.32 10.83
N LEU A 284 10.18 15.79 9.96
CA LEU A 284 9.63 17.14 10.05
C LEU A 284 8.35 17.19 10.89
N ALA A 285 7.49 16.18 10.74
CA ALA A 285 6.30 16.04 11.55
C ALA A 285 5.96 14.55 11.73
N SER A 286 5.62 14.17 12.96
CA SER A 286 5.03 12.87 13.27
C SER A 286 3.52 12.93 13.10
N GLY A 287 2.92 11.85 12.59
CA GLY A 287 1.47 11.74 12.52
C GLY A 287 1.08 10.43 11.85
N PRO A 288 0.13 9.67 12.41
CA PRO A 288 -0.27 8.42 11.79
C PRO A 288 -1.06 8.69 10.50
N ASN A 289 -0.82 7.84 9.52
CA ASN A 289 -1.66 7.65 8.34
C ASN A 289 -1.65 8.79 7.30
N LEU A 290 -0.50 9.40 7.02
CA LEU A 290 -0.33 10.18 5.80
C LEU A 290 -0.51 9.27 4.59
N ILE A 291 -1.30 9.65 3.59
CA ILE A 291 -1.52 8.81 2.39
C ILE A 291 -0.97 9.45 1.12
N ASP A 292 -0.99 10.78 1.06
CA ASP A 292 -0.57 11.54 -0.11
C ASP A 292 0.19 12.81 0.29
N LEU A 293 1.06 13.27 -0.61
CA LEU A 293 1.92 14.45 -0.48
C LEU A 293 2.09 15.08 -1.86
N GLU A 294 1.73 16.35 -1.95
CA GLU A 294 1.83 17.15 -3.17
C GLU A 294 2.63 18.44 -2.91
N MET A 295 3.50 18.80 -3.84
CA MET A 295 4.27 20.05 -3.80
C MET A 295 3.63 21.08 -4.70
N HIS A 296 3.58 22.32 -4.25
CA HIS A 296 3.06 23.40 -5.08
C HIS A 296 3.88 23.54 -6.38
N PRO A 297 3.24 23.58 -7.57
CA PRO A 297 3.91 23.39 -8.86
C PRO A 297 5.06 24.36 -9.19
N THR A 298 5.10 25.51 -8.51
CA THR A 298 6.10 26.56 -8.74
C THR A 298 6.76 27.08 -7.45
N ASN A 299 6.48 26.48 -6.30
CA ASN A 299 7.03 26.95 -5.02
C ASN A 299 7.24 25.79 -4.04
N SER A 300 8.45 25.26 -3.97
CA SER A 300 8.79 24.11 -3.13
C SER A 300 8.64 24.34 -1.63
N SER A 301 8.46 25.59 -1.17
CA SER A 301 8.15 25.86 0.24
C SER A 301 6.71 25.50 0.62
N ILE A 302 5.82 25.35 -0.37
CA ILE A 302 4.42 25.05 -0.14
C ILE A 302 4.17 23.57 -0.42
N LEU A 303 3.71 22.85 0.60
CA LEU A 303 3.40 21.43 0.54
C LEU A 303 1.99 21.18 1.04
N TYR A 304 1.36 20.14 0.51
CA TYR A 304 0.04 19.66 0.93
C TYR A 304 0.14 18.19 1.27
N MET A 305 -0.46 17.78 2.38
CA MET A 305 -0.58 16.37 2.72
C MET A 305 -2.00 16.04 3.12
N SER A 306 -2.40 14.80 2.89
CA SER A 306 -3.70 14.28 3.30
C SER A 306 -3.54 12.99 4.08
N THR A 307 -4.59 12.65 4.84
CA THR A 307 -4.60 11.45 5.68
C THR A 307 -5.61 10.40 5.21
N ILE A 308 -5.36 9.16 5.61
CA ILE A 308 -6.29 8.04 5.55
C ILE A 308 -6.61 7.57 6.97
N ASP A 309 -7.84 7.70 7.45
CA ASP A 309 -8.17 7.32 8.82
C ASP A 309 -9.55 6.68 8.91
N TYR A 310 -9.59 5.42 9.35
CA TYR A 310 -10.85 4.67 9.48
C TYR A 310 -11.59 5.03 10.77
N TRP A 311 -10.89 5.53 11.78
CA TRP A 311 -11.44 5.76 13.11
C TRP A 311 -11.70 7.24 13.39
N ASN A 312 -11.09 8.14 12.61
CA ASN A 312 -11.27 9.59 12.69
C ASN A 312 -11.51 10.20 11.30
N ALA A 313 -12.02 11.43 11.27
CA ALA A 313 -12.12 12.18 10.02
C ALA A 313 -10.75 12.40 9.36
N PRO A 314 -10.60 12.15 8.05
CA PRO A 314 -9.40 12.52 7.32
C PRO A 314 -9.26 14.04 7.20
N VAL A 315 -8.02 14.50 7.08
CA VAL A 315 -7.64 15.92 7.13
C VAL A 315 -6.69 16.25 6.00
N ILE A 316 -6.82 17.47 5.45
CA ILE A 316 -5.80 18.08 4.58
C ILE A 316 -5.00 19.06 5.42
N TYR A 317 -3.68 18.94 5.37
CA TYR A 317 -2.74 19.89 5.96
C TYR A 317 -1.97 20.62 4.88
N LYS A 318 -1.54 21.84 5.22
CA LYS A 318 -0.69 22.68 4.38
C LYS A 318 0.52 23.16 5.17
N SER A 319 1.67 23.19 4.51
CA SER A 319 2.88 23.89 4.94
C SER A 319 3.21 25.03 3.96
N THR A 320 3.87 26.08 4.45
CA THR A 320 4.38 27.20 3.65
C THR A 320 5.86 27.47 3.90
N ASP A 321 6.55 26.58 4.60
CA ASP A 321 7.95 26.71 5.03
C ASP A 321 8.74 25.41 4.82
N GLY A 322 8.44 24.71 3.72
CA GLY A 322 9.15 23.50 3.31
C GLY A 322 8.94 22.33 4.26
N GLY A 323 7.74 22.22 4.84
CA GLY A 323 7.33 21.14 5.74
C GLY A 323 7.73 21.33 7.21
N SER A 324 8.31 22.47 7.59
CA SER A 324 8.74 22.72 8.98
C SER A 324 7.55 22.92 9.92
N ASN A 325 6.48 23.55 9.44
CA ASN A 325 5.22 23.72 10.16
C ASN A 325 4.02 23.33 9.26
N TRP A 326 2.98 22.78 9.89
CA TRP A 326 1.77 22.30 9.23
C TRP A 326 0.52 22.85 9.89
N SER A 327 -0.46 23.26 9.07
CA SER A 327 -1.79 23.71 9.52
C SER A 327 -2.87 22.88 8.85
N ALA A 328 -3.85 22.42 9.62
CA ALA A 328 -5.05 21.78 9.06
C ALA A 328 -5.88 22.84 8.31
N VAL A 329 -6.22 22.56 7.05
CA VAL A 329 -6.96 23.47 6.15
C VAL A 329 -8.31 22.91 5.70
N ALA A 330 -8.54 21.61 5.87
CA ALA A 330 -9.83 20.97 5.73
C ALA A 330 -9.92 19.73 6.61
N THR A 331 -11.06 19.54 7.27
CA THR A 331 -11.40 18.33 8.05
C THR A 331 -12.74 17.83 7.54
N PHE A 332 -12.82 16.53 7.26
CA PHE A 332 -13.99 15.92 6.61
C PHE A 332 -14.93 15.26 7.62
N ALA A 333 -15.93 14.51 7.14
CA ALA A 333 -16.86 13.84 8.04
C ALA A 333 -16.21 12.59 8.66
N ASP A 334 -16.67 12.15 9.83
CA ASP A 334 -16.21 10.91 10.47
C ASP A 334 -16.57 9.63 9.70
N THR A 335 -17.38 9.75 8.64
CA THR A 335 -17.71 8.65 7.72
C THR A 335 -16.85 8.67 6.45
N ASP A 336 -16.02 9.71 6.29
CA ASP A 336 -14.97 9.78 5.27
C ASP A 336 -13.74 9.01 5.75
N TYR A 337 -12.92 8.54 4.81
CA TYR A 337 -11.83 7.61 5.08
C TYR A 337 -10.50 8.01 4.45
N ARG A 338 -10.48 8.20 3.12
CA ARG A 338 -9.25 8.44 2.34
C ARG A 338 -9.37 9.70 1.51
N VAL A 339 -8.28 10.45 1.41
CA VAL A 339 -8.20 11.68 0.62
C VAL A 339 -6.93 11.66 -0.22
N GLU A 340 -7.05 11.85 -1.53
CA GLU A 340 -5.93 12.05 -2.45
C GLU A 340 -6.02 13.46 -3.04
N LEU A 341 -4.87 14.05 -3.36
CA LEU A 341 -4.72 15.43 -3.79
C LEU A 341 -4.19 15.49 -5.23
N ALA A 342 -4.49 16.60 -5.91
CA ALA A 342 -3.82 16.94 -7.17
C ALA A 342 -3.60 18.44 -7.25
N VAL A 343 -2.41 18.81 -7.72
CA VAL A 343 -2.01 20.19 -8.05
C VAL A 343 -1.79 20.31 -9.55
N THR A 344 -1.77 21.53 -10.08
CA THR A 344 -1.49 21.74 -11.50
C THR A 344 -0.76 23.06 -11.76
N PRO A 345 0.30 23.08 -12.59
CA PRO A 345 0.95 24.32 -13.01
C PRO A 345 0.06 25.23 -13.88
N ALA A 346 -1.04 24.73 -14.46
CA ALA A 346 -1.97 25.54 -15.24
C ALA A 346 -2.69 26.63 -14.42
N ASP A 347 -2.81 26.41 -13.11
CA ASP A 347 -3.27 27.39 -12.11
C ASP A 347 -2.66 27.00 -10.77
N ALA A 348 -1.54 27.61 -10.40
CA ALA A 348 -0.81 27.25 -9.19
C ALA A 348 -1.62 27.45 -7.89
N ASN A 349 -2.72 28.21 -7.93
CA ASN A 349 -3.62 28.35 -6.78
C ASN A 349 -4.63 27.18 -6.67
N ARG A 350 -4.68 26.30 -7.65
CA ARG A 350 -5.60 25.17 -7.74
C ARG A 350 -5.07 23.96 -6.99
N VAL A 351 -5.88 23.47 -6.07
CA VAL A 351 -5.70 22.15 -5.45
C VAL A 351 -7.03 21.41 -5.54
N TYR A 352 -7.02 20.21 -6.10
CA TYR A 352 -8.16 19.30 -6.05
C TYR A 352 -7.96 18.29 -4.92
N ALA A 353 -9.07 17.83 -4.36
CA ALA A 353 -9.06 16.64 -3.51
C ALA A 353 -10.25 15.75 -3.84
N ILE A 354 -10.02 14.44 -3.90
CA ILE A 354 -11.07 13.42 -3.94
C ILE A 354 -11.19 12.80 -2.56
N VAL A 355 -12.42 12.70 -2.05
CA VAL A 355 -12.70 12.17 -0.71
C VAL A 355 -13.54 10.91 -0.85
N ALA A 356 -13.04 9.78 -0.35
CA ALA A 356 -13.74 8.51 -0.30
C ALA A 356 -14.28 8.22 1.11
N LYS A 357 -15.42 7.55 1.19
CA LYS A 357 -16.05 7.10 2.44
C LYS A 357 -15.46 5.78 2.93
N GLN A 358 -15.76 5.43 4.18
CA GLN A 358 -15.41 4.13 4.77
C GLN A 358 -16.01 2.92 4.01
N ASP A 359 -17.15 3.10 3.36
CA ASP A 359 -17.77 2.08 2.49
C ASP A 359 -17.18 2.05 1.07
N GLY A 360 -16.16 2.87 0.81
CA GLY A 360 -15.45 2.99 -0.47
C GLY A 360 -16.17 3.84 -1.52
N ALA A 361 -17.37 4.37 -1.22
CA ALA A 361 -18.08 5.26 -2.14
C ALA A 361 -17.43 6.64 -2.22
N LEU A 362 -17.73 7.39 -3.28
CA LEU A 362 -17.38 8.80 -3.36
C LEU A 362 -18.14 9.59 -2.28
N SER A 363 -17.40 10.38 -1.50
CA SER A 363 -17.98 11.42 -0.65
C SER A 363 -18.15 12.72 -1.42
N SER A 364 -17.05 13.28 -1.91
CA SER A 364 -17.04 14.57 -2.59
C SER A 364 -15.80 14.78 -3.43
N ILE A 365 -15.91 15.71 -4.40
CA ILE A 365 -14.75 16.37 -4.98
C ILE A 365 -14.67 17.77 -4.38
N GLN A 366 -13.51 18.08 -3.82
CA GLN A 366 -13.18 19.36 -3.22
C GLN A 366 -12.22 20.12 -4.11
N ARG A 367 -12.27 21.46 -4.01
CA ARG A 367 -11.40 22.33 -4.79
C ARG A 367 -11.01 23.56 -3.98
N SER A 368 -9.72 23.86 -3.98
CA SER A 368 -9.16 25.13 -3.55
C SER A 368 -8.86 26.02 -4.76
N THR A 369 -9.04 27.33 -4.60
CA THR A 369 -8.64 28.36 -5.57
C THR A 369 -7.73 29.41 -4.94
N ASN A 370 -7.21 29.12 -3.75
CA ASN A 370 -6.40 30.03 -2.93
C ASN A 370 -5.20 29.29 -2.33
N THR A 371 -4.56 28.45 -3.14
CA THR A 371 -3.30 27.77 -2.80
C THR A 371 -3.49 26.83 -1.60
N GLY A 372 -4.66 26.19 -1.46
CA GLY A 372 -4.97 25.28 -0.37
C GLY A 372 -5.23 25.95 0.98
N ASN A 373 -5.50 27.27 1.04
CA ASN A 373 -5.90 27.93 2.30
C ASN A 373 -7.31 27.53 2.76
N SER A 374 -8.19 27.22 1.80
CA SER A 374 -9.50 26.63 2.06
C SER A 374 -9.98 25.80 0.86
N PHE A 375 -10.91 24.88 1.12
CA PHE A 375 -11.51 24.00 0.12
C PHE A 375 -13.04 24.21 0.06
N SER A 376 -13.61 24.01 -1.12
CA SER A 376 -15.05 24.03 -1.33
C SER A 376 -15.47 22.81 -2.14
N GLN A 377 -16.60 22.21 -1.75
CA GLN A 377 -17.16 21.08 -2.48
C GLN A 377 -17.66 21.53 -3.84
N VAL A 378 -17.12 20.94 -4.91
CA VAL A 378 -17.54 21.19 -6.30
C VAL A 378 -18.39 20.06 -6.87
N PHE A 379 -18.35 18.88 -6.25
CA PHE A 379 -19.19 17.74 -6.61
C PHE A 379 -19.56 16.91 -5.38
N SER A 380 -20.81 16.44 -5.34
CA SER A 380 -21.31 15.55 -4.28
C SER A 380 -21.39 14.12 -4.80
N GLY A 381 -20.83 13.16 -4.05
CA GLY A 381 -20.99 11.74 -4.34
C GLY A 381 -22.44 11.23 -4.21
N SER A 382 -23.32 12.01 -3.57
CA SER A 382 -24.76 11.72 -3.56
C SER A 382 -25.44 11.92 -4.93
N THR A 383 -24.80 12.66 -5.84
CA THR A 383 -25.31 12.87 -7.21
C THR A 383 -24.93 11.70 -8.10
N THR A 384 -23.66 11.29 -8.05
CA THR A 384 -23.10 10.19 -8.82
C THR A 384 -21.93 9.60 -8.05
N ASN A 385 -21.95 8.30 -7.82
CA ASN A 385 -20.87 7.61 -7.18
C ASN A 385 -19.83 7.15 -8.21
N MET A 386 -18.79 7.97 -8.42
CA MET A 386 -17.74 7.68 -9.41
C MET A 386 -16.79 6.54 -8.99
N LEU A 387 -16.81 6.16 -7.71
CA LEU A 387 -15.98 5.09 -7.16
C LEU A 387 -16.70 3.73 -7.10
N GLY A 388 -17.93 3.67 -7.65
CA GLY A 388 -18.71 2.45 -7.83
C GLY A 388 -18.41 1.71 -9.13
N TRP A 389 -19.14 0.61 -9.35
CA TRP A 389 -18.95 -0.33 -10.45
C TRP A 389 -19.68 0.05 -11.73
N TYR A 390 -20.75 0.85 -11.66
CA TYR A 390 -21.63 1.13 -12.80
C TYR A 390 -21.20 2.39 -13.56
N CYS A 391 -21.35 2.38 -14.89
CA CYS A 391 -20.91 3.49 -15.75
C CYS A 391 -21.67 4.81 -15.52
N LEU A 392 -22.84 4.74 -14.89
CA LEU A 392 -23.65 5.90 -14.50
C LEU A 392 -23.50 6.25 -13.01
N GLY A 393 -22.67 5.52 -12.25
CA GLY A 393 -22.44 5.74 -10.81
C GLY A 393 -23.72 5.71 -9.96
N THR A 394 -24.65 4.81 -10.30
CA THR A 394 -25.98 4.68 -9.66
C THR A 394 -25.97 3.81 -8.41
N ASP A 395 -24.87 3.14 -8.13
CA ASP A 395 -24.67 2.18 -7.06
C ASP A 395 -24.08 2.82 -5.80
N ALA A 396 -24.23 2.11 -4.68
CA ALA A 396 -23.68 2.49 -3.38
C ALA A 396 -22.41 1.69 -3.06
N GLY A 397 -21.57 2.24 -2.18
CA GLY A 397 -20.27 1.67 -1.84
C GLY A 397 -19.24 1.81 -2.96
N GLY A 398 -18.07 1.24 -2.77
CA GLY A 398 -17.03 1.25 -3.78
C GLY A 398 -15.74 0.68 -3.24
N GLN A 399 -14.63 1.05 -3.87
CA GLN A 399 -13.30 0.60 -3.48
C GLN A 399 -12.36 1.76 -3.14
N GLY A 400 -12.86 3.00 -2.99
CA GLY A 400 -12.04 4.20 -2.77
C GLY A 400 -11.15 4.23 -1.51
N GLY A 401 -11.21 3.21 -0.65
CA GLY A 401 -10.19 3.00 0.39
C GLY A 401 -8.94 2.27 -0.13
N TYR A 402 -9.12 1.41 -1.13
CA TYR A 402 -8.11 0.55 -1.74
C TYR A 402 -7.52 1.16 -3.02
N ASP A 403 -8.36 1.61 -3.96
CA ASP A 403 -7.96 2.19 -5.24
C ASP A 403 -8.49 3.64 -5.37
N LEU A 404 -7.60 4.61 -5.18
CA LEU A 404 -7.96 6.02 -5.30
C LEU A 404 -6.83 6.82 -5.90
N CYS A 405 -7.13 7.57 -6.94
CA CYS A 405 -6.20 8.52 -7.54
C CYS A 405 -6.94 9.69 -8.19
N ILE A 406 -6.26 10.83 -8.27
CA ILE A 406 -6.74 12.04 -8.93
C ILE A 406 -5.57 12.70 -9.64
N ALA A 407 -5.80 13.25 -10.83
CA ALA A 407 -4.78 13.97 -11.58
C ALA A 407 -5.37 15.20 -12.25
N ALA A 408 -4.73 16.36 -12.08
CA ALA A 408 -5.10 17.60 -12.75
C ALA A 408 -4.17 17.89 -13.93
N ASP A 409 -4.76 18.27 -15.07
CA ASP A 409 -4.03 18.50 -16.32
C ASP A 409 -3.02 19.65 -16.14
N PRO A 410 -1.74 19.46 -16.51
CA PRO A 410 -0.70 20.48 -16.33
C PRO A 410 -0.87 21.69 -17.26
N SER A 411 -1.66 21.57 -18.32
CA SER A 411 -1.92 22.62 -19.31
C SER A 411 -3.30 23.27 -19.17
N ASN A 412 -4.24 22.64 -18.44
CA ASN A 412 -5.58 23.15 -18.25
C ASN A 412 -6.17 22.81 -16.88
N ALA A 413 -6.20 23.78 -15.97
CA ALA A 413 -6.67 23.58 -14.60
C ALA A 413 -8.13 23.14 -14.45
N ASN A 414 -8.94 23.16 -15.52
CA ASN A 414 -10.32 22.65 -15.53
C ASN A 414 -10.42 21.19 -15.96
N THR A 415 -9.37 20.60 -16.52
CA THR A 415 -9.33 19.18 -16.87
C THR A 415 -8.77 18.38 -15.70
N VAL A 416 -9.53 17.40 -15.23
CA VAL A 416 -9.14 16.54 -14.10
C VAL A 416 -9.69 15.14 -14.33
N PHE A 417 -8.89 14.13 -13.99
CA PHE A 417 -9.31 12.74 -13.96
C PHE A 417 -9.36 12.23 -12.53
N VAL A 418 -10.27 11.31 -12.28
CA VAL A 418 -10.29 10.49 -11.06
C VAL A 418 -10.32 9.02 -11.44
N GLY A 419 -9.62 8.22 -10.64
CA GLY A 419 -9.57 6.77 -10.77
C GLY A 419 -9.98 6.09 -9.48
N GLY A 420 -10.53 4.90 -9.65
CA GLY A 420 -10.85 3.88 -8.66
C GLY A 420 -11.21 2.64 -9.46
N VAL A 421 -12.41 2.09 -9.29
CA VAL A 421 -12.88 0.99 -10.16
C VAL A 421 -12.89 1.40 -11.62
N ASN A 422 -13.39 2.61 -11.90
CA ASN A 422 -13.52 3.21 -13.23
C ASN A 422 -12.71 4.50 -13.31
N THR A 423 -12.45 4.98 -14.53
CA THR A 423 -11.85 6.31 -14.74
C THR A 423 -12.92 7.31 -15.17
N TRP A 424 -12.93 8.49 -14.56
CA TRP A 424 -13.84 9.59 -14.89
C TRP A 424 -13.08 10.85 -15.21
N LYS A 425 -13.63 11.68 -16.11
CA LYS A 425 -13.04 12.94 -16.56
C LYS A 425 -14.00 14.09 -16.34
N SER A 426 -13.47 15.21 -15.86
CA SER A 426 -14.09 16.53 -15.90
C SER A 426 -13.28 17.46 -16.79
N THR A 427 -13.96 18.41 -17.44
CA THR A 427 -13.35 19.48 -18.24
C THR A 427 -13.82 20.88 -17.80
N ASN A 428 -14.48 20.96 -16.64
CA ASN A 428 -15.04 22.19 -16.08
C ASN A 428 -14.69 22.35 -14.59
N GLY A 429 -13.50 21.88 -14.23
CA GLY A 429 -12.92 22.00 -12.90
C GLY A 429 -13.67 21.21 -11.84
N GLY A 430 -14.15 20.02 -12.20
CA GLY A 430 -14.76 19.05 -11.29
C GLY A 430 -16.26 19.25 -11.03
N SER A 431 -16.94 20.16 -11.73
CA SER A 431 -18.38 20.41 -11.48
C SER A 431 -19.31 19.42 -12.18
N SER A 432 -18.85 18.78 -13.27
CA SER A 432 -19.51 17.61 -13.86
C SER A 432 -18.49 16.63 -14.43
N TRP A 433 -18.91 15.38 -14.58
CA TRP A 433 -18.04 14.25 -14.90
C TRP A 433 -18.63 13.35 -15.97
N SER A 434 -17.75 12.70 -16.72
CA SER A 434 -18.09 11.68 -17.71
C SER A 434 -17.20 10.46 -17.49
N ASN A 435 -17.79 9.27 -17.55
CA ASN A 435 -17.06 8.02 -17.46
C ASN A 435 -16.20 7.85 -18.72
N SER A 436 -14.89 7.65 -18.54
CA SER A 436 -13.91 7.51 -19.63
C SER A 436 -13.65 6.06 -19.99
N ASN A 437 -13.65 5.16 -19.00
CA ASN A 437 -13.51 3.73 -19.21
C ASN A 437 -14.25 2.93 -18.12
N MET A 438 -14.47 1.65 -18.43
CA MET A 438 -15.14 0.69 -17.57
C MET A 438 -14.24 -0.48 -17.23
N TRP A 439 -14.41 -1.03 -16.03
CA TRP A 439 -13.69 -2.23 -15.59
C TRP A 439 -14.19 -3.54 -16.24
N THR A 440 -15.28 -3.51 -17.01
CA THR A 440 -15.90 -4.73 -17.58
C THR A 440 -16.66 -4.47 -18.88
N THR A 441 -16.73 -5.50 -19.73
CA THR A 441 -17.56 -5.53 -20.94
C THR A 441 -19.01 -5.89 -20.66
N SER A 442 -19.36 -6.31 -19.44
CA SER A 442 -20.73 -6.71 -19.08
C SER A 442 -21.69 -5.53 -19.21
N GLY A 443 -22.72 -5.66 -20.06
CA GLY A 443 -23.75 -4.63 -20.26
C GLY A 443 -24.56 -4.28 -19.01
N THR A 444 -24.51 -5.12 -17.95
CA THR A 444 -25.10 -4.80 -16.64
C THR A 444 -24.41 -3.60 -15.99
N TYR A 445 -23.07 -3.54 -16.05
CA TYR A 445 -22.28 -2.47 -15.44
C TYR A 445 -21.89 -1.40 -16.47
N ASN A 446 -21.66 -1.81 -17.72
CA ASN A 446 -21.23 -0.98 -18.84
C ASN A 446 -22.37 -0.79 -19.86
N SER A 447 -23.52 -0.29 -19.40
CA SER A 447 -24.63 0.07 -20.29
C SER A 447 -24.30 1.26 -21.21
N CYS A 448 -23.22 1.99 -20.90
CA CYS A 448 -22.73 3.14 -21.65
C CYS A 448 -21.88 2.75 -22.87
N GLY A 449 -21.40 1.50 -22.96
CA GLY A 449 -20.56 1.02 -24.06
C GLY A 449 -19.15 1.63 -24.08
N ASN A 450 -18.65 2.07 -22.92
CA ASN A 450 -17.34 2.70 -22.80
C ASN A 450 -16.20 1.67 -22.92
N PRO A 451 -14.99 2.09 -23.35
CA PRO A 451 -13.85 1.19 -23.51
C PRO A 451 -13.47 0.54 -22.18
N VAL A 452 -12.85 -0.64 -22.24
CA VAL A 452 -12.51 -1.42 -21.05
C VAL A 452 -11.04 -1.30 -20.67
N ALA A 453 -10.80 -0.99 -19.40
CA ALA A 453 -9.49 -1.06 -18.74
C ALA A 453 -9.60 -1.97 -17.51
N HIS A 454 -8.48 -2.39 -16.93
CA HIS A 454 -8.51 -3.17 -15.67
C HIS A 454 -9.23 -2.39 -14.57
N ALA A 455 -9.85 -3.06 -13.59
CA ALA A 455 -10.33 -2.41 -12.36
C ALA A 455 -9.15 -1.76 -11.58
N ASP A 456 -9.36 -1.18 -10.41
CA ASP A 456 -8.26 -0.87 -9.48
C ASP A 456 -7.23 0.16 -10.02
N LYS A 457 -7.61 1.43 -10.16
CA LYS A 457 -6.67 2.50 -10.55
C LYS A 457 -6.02 3.10 -9.29
N HIS A 458 -4.72 2.80 -9.12
CA HIS A 458 -3.92 3.23 -7.98
C HIS A 458 -3.10 4.50 -8.21
N ASP A 459 -2.90 4.87 -9.48
CA ASP A 459 -2.16 6.07 -9.85
C ASP A 459 -2.67 6.64 -11.18
N LEU A 460 -2.58 7.95 -11.30
CA LEU A 460 -2.88 8.71 -12.51
C LEU A 460 -1.89 9.87 -12.58
N VAL A 461 -1.18 9.96 -13.69
CA VAL A 461 -0.21 11.02 -13.95
C VAL A 461 -0.33 11.46 -15.41
N TYR A 462 -0.07 12.75 -15.65
CA TYR A 462 0.00 13.29 -17.01
C TYR A 462 1.42 13.21 -17.53
N PHE A 463 1.56 12.86 -18.80
CA PHE A 463 2.83 12.75 -19.50
C PHE A 463 2.80 13.65 -20.73
N GLY A 464 3.71 14.62 -20.79
CA GLY A 464 3.70 15.68 -21.79
C GLY A 464 2.36 16.42 -21.88
N SER A 465 1.65 16.27 -22.99
CA SER A 465 0.34 16.89 -23.26
C SER A 465 -0.85 15.93 -23.15
N THR A 466 -0.66 14.74 -22.59
CA THR A 466 -1.67 13.66 -22.56
C THR A 466 -1.92 13.11 -21.17
#